data_AF-K2DUP6-F1
#
_entry.id   AF-K2DUP6-F1
#
_cell.length_a   1.000
_cell.length_b   1.000
_cell.length_c   1.000
_cell.angle_alpha   90.00
_cell.angle_beta   90.00
_cell.angle_gamma   90.00
#
_symmetry.space_group_name_H-M   'P 1'
#
loop_
_entity.id
_entity.type
_entity.pdbx_description
1 polymer ?
#
loop_
_entity_poly.entity_id
_entity_poly.type
_entity_poly.pdbx_seq_one_letter_code
_entity_poly.pdbx_strand_id
1 'polypeptide(L)'
;MISRFVLQSLSKDKLSVFLFHKVPQQCDPLVPADLDMARFEYLLDHTFSKLHVLPLEEAIGRLQTGTLPRRAACITFDDGYPDWLAGVAPALRRRDLHATFFVTSGQFDGVPLWHERILAAVRRLSGPSLDMGIPFL
;
A
#
# COMPACT_ATOMS: atom_id res chain seq x y z
N MET A 1 22.24 -9.63 18.40
CA MET A 1 22.07 -8.42 17.57
C MET A 1 22.73 -8.66 16.22
N ILE A 2 21.95 -8.70 15.13
CA ILE A 2 22.51 -8.83 13.78
C ILE A 2 23.21 -7.50 13.44
N SER A 3 24.49 -7.55 13.11
CA SER A 3 25.30 -6.37 12.78
C SER A 3 24.74 -5.63 11.56
N ARG A 4 24.86 -4.29 11.55
CA ARG A 4 24.52 -3.42 10.40
C ARG A 4 25.18 -3.90 9.11
N PHE A 5 26.38 -4.48 9.18
CA PHE A 5 27.08 -5.08 8.04
C PHE A 5 26.40 -6.33 7.49
N VAL A 6 25.79 -7.16 8.34
CA VAL A 6 25.09 -8.38 7.92
C VAL A 6 23.74 -8.04 7.27
N LEU A 7 22.98 -7.12 7.87
CA LEU A 7 21.77 -6.55 7.23
C LEU A 7 22.11 -5.84 5.91
N GLN A 8 23.30 -5.24 5.83
CA GLN A 8 23.79 -4.63 4.61
C GLN A 8 24.12 -5.68 3.53
N SER A 9 24.75 -6.79 3.86
CA SER A 9 25.03 -7.85 2.88
C SER A 9 23.73 -8.48 2.33
N LEU A 10 22.75 -8.73 3.21
CA LEU A 10 21.48 -9.37 2.84
C LEU A 10 20.56 -8.53 1.94
N SER A 11 20.77 -7.20 1.90
CA SER A 11 19.99 -6.26 1.09
C SER A 11 20.67 -5.86 -0.22
N LYS A 12 21.88 -6.38 -0.50
CA LYS A 12 22.55 -6.16 -1.78
C LYS A 12 21.77 -6.89 -2.88
N ASP A 13 21.50 -6.21 -3.99
CA ASP A 13 20.78 -6.75 -5.15
C ASP A 13 19.34 -7.23 -4.87
N LYS A 14 18.73 -6.74 -3.77
CA LYS A 14 17.33 -7.01 -3.43
C LYS A 14 16.49 -5.76 -3.62
N LEU A 15 15.34 -5.93 -4.27
CA LEU A 15 14.29 -4.92 -4.38
C LEU A 15 13.18 -5.25 -3.38
N SER A 16 12.83 -4.30 -2.51
CA SER A 16 11.65 -4.41 -1.65
C SER A 16 10.47 -3.69 -2.29
N VAL A 17 9.34 -4.37 -2.46
CA VAL A 17 8.11 -3.75 -2.98
C VAL A 17 7.11 -3.63 -1.83
N PHE A 18 6.71 -2.39 -1.55
CA PHE A 18 5.73 -2.07 -0.51
C PHE A 18 4.38 -1.85 -1.18
N LEU A 19 3.50 -2.82 -1.01
CA LEU A 19 2.15 -2.81 -1.56
C LEU A 19 1.17 -2.19 -0.56
N PHE A 20 0.39 -1.23 -1.04
CA PHE A 20 -0.74 -0.64 -0.35
C PHE A 20 -2.01 -0.85 -1.18
N HIS A 21 -3.16 -0.90 -0.52
CA HIS A 21 -4.46 -0.82 -1.19
C HIS A 21 -5.07 0.54 -0.80
N LYS A 22 -6.18 0.51 -0.06
CA LYS A 22 -6.80 1.69 0.53
C LYS A 22 -5.89 2.35 1.56
N VAL A 23 -5.85 3.68 1.52
CA VAL A 23 -5.25 4.52 2.57
C VAL A 23 -6.28 5.59 2.92
N PRO A 24 -7.25 5.28 3.81
CA PRO A 24 -8.32 6.21 4.14
C PRO A 24 -7.79 7.39 4.95
N GLN A 25 -8.49 8.53 4.90
CA GLN A 25 -8.12 9.70 5.70
C GLN A 25 -8.18 9.44 7.21
N GLN A 26 -9.12 8.60 7.64
CA GLN A 26 -9.34 8.23 9.03
C GLN A 26 -9.51 6.71 9.13
N CYS A 27 -9.12 6.16 10.27
CA CYS A 27 -9.35 4.76 10.58
C CYS A 27 -10.85 4.42 10.55
N ASP A 28 -11.17 3.26 9.97
CA ASP A 28 -12.52 2.72 9.91
C ASP A 28 -12.67 1.58 10.93
N PRO A 29 -13.57 1.67 11.91
CA PRO A 29 -13.73 0.65 12.95
C PRO A 29 -14.06 -0.74 12.42
N LEU A 30 -14.62 -0.85 11.21
CA LEU A 30 -14.93 -2.14 10.58
C LEU A 30 -13.72 -2.78 9.89
N VAL A 31 -12.68 -2.00 9.60
CA VAL A 31 -11.41 -2.47 9.03
C VAL A 31 -10.23 -1.83 9.76
N PRO A 32 -10.07 -2.10 11.07
CA PRO A 32 -9.07 -1.41 11.91
C PRO A 32 -7.62 -1.74 11.53
N ALA A 33 -7.42 -2.74 10.67
CA ALA A 33 -6.13 -3.11 10.11
C ALA A 33 -5.71 -2.20 8.95
N ASP A 34 -6.63 -1.44 8.35
CA ASP A 34 -6.32 -0.51 7.26
C ASP A 34 -5.35 0.57 7.75
N LEU A 35 -4.39 0.89 6.89
CA LEU A 35 -3.40 1.93 7.14
C LEU A 35 -4.02 3.29 6.80
N ASP A 36 -4.40 4.06 7.82
CA ASP A 36 -4.86 5.42 7.62
C ASP A 36 -3.75 6.39 7.17
N MET A 37 -4.17 7.59 6.76
CA MET A 37 -3.27 8.61 6.23
C MET A 37 -2.19 9.04 7.23
N ALA A 38 -2.52 9.15 8.53
CA ALA A 38 -1.56 9.55 9.56
C ALA A 38 -0.44 8.51 9.71
N ARG A 39 -0.80 7.22 9.73
CA ARG A 39 0.18 6.13 9.79
C ARG A 39 0.95 6.00 8.49
N PHE A 40 0.31 6.25 7.34
CA PHE A 40 0.98 6.28 6.05
C PHE A 40 2.03 7.40 5.98
N GLU A 41 1.71 8.64 6.35
CA GLU A 41 2.70 9.73 6.41
C GLU A 41 3.84 9.42 7.37
N TYR A 42 3.55 8.80 8.52
CA TYR A 42 4.58 8.34 9.44
C TYR A 42 5.54 7.36 8.75
N LEU A 43 5.05 6.39 7.96
CA LEU A 43 5.90 5.49 7.18
C LEU A 43 6.73 6.25 6.15
N LEU A 44 6.16 7.24 5.45
CA LEU A 44 6.89 8.05 4.48
C LEU A 44 8.08 8.74 5.16
N ASP A 45 7.86 9.37 6.31
CA ASP A 45 8.87 10.16 7.02
C ASP A 45 9.93 9.31 7.74
N HIS A 46 9.55 8.15 8.27
CA HIS A 46 10.43 7.38 9.16
C HIS A 46 10.99 6.11 8.52
N THR A 47 10.29 5.54 7.56
CA THR A 47 10.69 4.30 6.88
C THR A 47 11.24 4.61 5.50
N PHE A 48 10.46 5.28 4.64
CA PHE A 48 10.85 5.51 3.25
C PHE A 48 11.99 6.53 3.11
N SER A 49 12.15 7.46 4.05
CA SER A 49 13.32 8.34 4.14
C SER A 49 14.68 7.61 4.27
N LYS A 50 14.67 6.31 4.62
CA LYS A 50 15.86 5.47 4.76
C LYS A 50 16.10 4.54 3.56
N LEU A 51 15.22 4.57 2.57
CA LEU A 51 15.23 3.71 1.38
C LEU A 51 15.58 4.52 0.13
N HIS A 52 16.04 3.82 -0.91
CA HIS A 52 16.15 4.39 -2.25
C HIS A 52 14.88 4.02 -3.01
N VAL A 53 13.85 4.87 -2.91
CA VAL A 53 12.58 4.66 -3.59
C VAL A 53 12.73 4.99 -5.06
N LEU A 54 12.56 3.99 -5.92
CA LEU A 54 12.73 4.08 -7.37
C LEU A 54 11.38 3.97 -8.08
N PRO A 55 11.21 4.61 -9.26
CA PRO A 55 10.18 4.21 -10.20
C PRO A 55 10.27 2.70 -10.47
N LEU A 56 9.12 2.02 -10.56
CA LEU A 56 9.08 0.56 -10.69
C LEU A 56 9.81 0.05 -11.94
N GLU A 57 9.63 0.74 -13.08
CA GLU A 57 10.30 0.41 -14.33
C GLU A 57 11.83 0.47 -14.20
N GLU A 58 12.35 1.54 -13.59
CA GLU A 58 13.78 1.70 -13.32
C GLU A 58 14.30 0.60 -12.38
N ALA A 59 13.54 0.29 -11.32
CA ALA A 59 13.91 -0.75 -10.37
C ALA A 59 14.00 -2.13 -11.02
N ILE A 60 13.06 -2.47 -11.92
CA ILE A 60 13.10 -3.73 -12.68
C ILE A 60 14.33 -3.77 -13.58
N GLY A 61 14.61 -2.71 -14.33
CA GLY A 61 15.79 -2.64 -15.19
C GLY A 61 17.09 -2.83 -14.41
N ARG A 62 17.23 -2.10 -13.29
CA ARG A 62 18.40 -2.22 -12.40
C ARG A 62 18.51 -3.58 -11.72
N LEU A 63 17.38 -4.24 -11.42
CA LEU A 63 17.38 -5.60 -10.87
C LEU A 63 17.93 -6.59 -11.89
N GLN A 64 17.50 -6.48 -13.15
CA GLN A 64 17.97 -7.35 -14.23
C GLN A 64 19.46 -7.18 -14.54
N THR A 65 19.97 -5.95 -14.46
CA THR A 65 21.39 -5.64 -14.72
C THR A 65 22.28 -5.79 -13.49
N GLY A 66 21.74 -6.11 -12.32
CA GLY A 66 22.51 -6.22 -11.07
C GLY A 66 23.08 -4.88 -10.57
N THR A 67 22.38 -3.77 -10.85
CA THR A 67 22.82 -2.41 -10.52
C THR A 67 21.86 -1.69 -9.57
N LEU A 68 21.10 -2.44 -8.76
CA LEU A 68 20.24 -1.85 -7.74
C LEU A 68 21.07 -1.13 -6.67
N PRO A 69 20.66 0.08 -6.25
CA PRO A 69 21.23 0.68 -5.07
C PRO A 69 20.89 -0.17 -3.84
N ARG A 70 21.70 -0.07 -2.80
CA ARG A 70 21.42 -0.73 -1.52
C ARG A 70 20.12 -0.17 -0.93
N ARG A 71 19.25 -1.05 -0.41
CA ARG A 71 17.92 -0.65 0.12
C ARG A 71 17.02 -0.04 -0.97
N ALA A 72 17.09 -0.56 -2.18
CA ALA A 72 16.17 -0.20 -3.24
C ALA A 72 14.74 -0.61 -2.84
N ALA A 73 13.79 0.29 -3.07
CA ALA A 73 12.40 0.04 -2.78
C ALA A 73 11.49 0.60 -3.88
N CYS A 74 10.32 0.00 -4.04
CA CYS A 74 9.21 0.56 -4.80
C CYS A 74 7.99 0.66 -3.90
N ILE A 75 7.17 1.69 -4.13
CA ILE A 75 5.86 1.86 -3.52
C ILE A 75 4.83 1.54 -4.60
N THR A 76 3.92 0.61 -4.32
CA THR A 76 2.83 0.24 -5.24
C THR A 76 1.48 0.34 -4.56
N PHE A 77 0.47 0.70 -5.35
CA PHE A 77 -0.92 0.80 -4.94
C PHE A 77 -1.79 -0.03 -5.86
N ASP A 78 -2.59 -0.94 -5.32
CA ASP A 78 -3.54 -1.75 -6.07
C ASP A 78 -4.98 -1.25 -5.85
N ASP A 79 -5.87 -1.63 -6.77
CA ASP A 79 -7.29 -1.27 -6.85
C ASP A 79 -7.57 0.02 -7.60
N GLY A 80 -7.47 1.20 -7.00
CA GLY A 80 -7.87 2.44 -7.69
C GLY A 80 -8.71 3.39 -6.84
N TYR A 81 -8.40 3.53 -5.56
CA TYR A 81 -9.19 4.34 -4.65
C TYR A 81 -9.10 5.83 -5.00
N PRO A 82 -10.23 6.53 -5.22
CA PRO A 82 -10.24 7.96 -5.56
C PRO A 82 -9.56 8.85 -4.52
N ASP A 83 -9.65 8.46 -3.24
CA ASP A 83 -9.10 9.19 -2.09
C ASP A 83 -7.58 9.38 -2.17
N TRP A 84 -6.88 8.55 -2.95
CA TRP A 84 -5.45 8.72 -3.20
C TRP A 84 -5.12 10.07 -3.84
N LEU A 85 -6.00 10.62 -4.67
CA LEU A 85 -5.78 11.92 -5.33
C LEU A 85 -5.72 13.08 -4.32
N ALA A 86 -6.52 12.99 -3.25
CA ALA A 86 -6.59 14.03 -2.21
C ALA A 86 -5.57 13.80 -1.07
N GLY A 87 -5.19 12.55 -0.79
CA GLY A 87 -4.29 12.19 0.32
C GLY A 87 -2.92 11.70 -0.13
N VAL A 88 -2.87 10.46 -0.65
CA VAL A 88 -1.65 9.71 -0.96
C VAL A 88 -0.75 10.44 -1.97
N ALA A 89 -1.30 10.85 -3.12
CA ALA A 89 -0.52 11.45 -4.19
C ALA A 89 0.12 12.79 -3.76
N PRO A 90 -0.60 13.73 -3.11
CA PRO A 90 0.04 14.91 -2.53
C PRO A 90 1.12 14.60 -1.49
N ALA A 91 0.91 13.61 -0.62
CA ALA A 91 1.87 13.25 0.42
C ALA A 91 3.17 12.66 -0.14
N LEU A 92 3.08 11.85 -1.20
CA LEU A 92 4.23 11.35 -1.95
C LEU A 92 4.98 12.49 -2.67
N ARG A 93 4.24 13.36 -3.38
CA ARG A 93 4.83 14.51 -4.10
C ARG A 93 5.58 15.46 -3.18
N ARG A 94 5.05 15.77 -2.00
CA ARG A 94 5.73 16.62 -0.99
C ARG A 94 7.09 16.07 -0.56
N ARG A 95 7.31 14.75 -0.70
CA ARG A 95 8.50 14.04 -0.24
C ARG A 95 9.37 13.53 -1.39
N ASP A 96 9.03 13.90 -2.63
CA ASP A 96 9.70 13.44 -3.85
C ASP A 96 9.81 11.90 -3.93
N LEU A 97 8.74 11.21 -3.52
CA LEU A 97 8.68 9.75 -3.51
C LEU A 97 7.91 9.23 -4.73
N HIS A 98 8.54 8.32 -5.48
CA HIS A 98 7.89 7.62 -6.58
C HIS A 98 6.96 6.52 -6.08
N ALA A 99 5.82 6.36 -6.77
CA ALA A 99 4.91 5.24 -6.58
C ALA A 99 4.30 4.81 -7.92
N THR A 100 3.86 3.56 -7.99
CA THR A 100 3.12 2.99 -9.13
C THR A 100 1.70 2.64 -8.70
N PHE A 101 0.70 3.02 -9.50
CA PHE A 101 -0.71 2.76 -9.22
C PHE A 101 -1.26 1.78 -10.24
N PHE A 102 -1.62 0.57 -9.79
CA PHE A 102 -2.28 -0.45 -10.57
C PHE A 102 -3.79 -0.32 -10.39
N VAL A 103 -4.43 0.27 -11.39
CA VAL A 103 -5.84 0.64 -11.34
C VAL A 103 -6.70 -0.42 -12.01
N THR A 104 -7.59 -1.10 -11.27
CA THR A 104 -8.66 -1.94 -11.78
C THR A 104 -9.77 -1.08 -12.37
N SER A 105 -9.58 -0.66 -13.63
CA SER A 105 -10.44 0.29 -14.32
C SER A 105 -11.92 -0.13 -14.41
N GLY A 106 -12.22 -1.43 -14.45
CA GLY A 106 -13.60 -1.94 -14.50
C GLY A 106 -14.45 -1.56 -13.28
N GLN A 107 -13.84 -1.17 -12.15
CA GLN A 107 -14.62 -0.68 -10.99
C GLN A 107 -15.30 0.67 -11.26
N PHE A 108 -14.78 1.44 -12.22
CA PHE A 108 -15.36 2.74 -12.61
C PHE A 108 -16.59 2.58 -13.52
N ASP A 109 -16.89 1.37 -13.99
CA ASP A 109 -18.12 1.05 -14.73
C ASP A 109 -19.35 0.92 -13.80
N GLY A 110 -19.21 1.26 -12.51
CA GLY A 110 -20.32 1.39 -11.55
C GLY A 110 -20.48 0.22 -10.59
N VAL A 111 -19.62 -0.80 -10.66
CA VAL A 111 -19.61 -1.92 -9.71
C VAL A 111 -18.34 -1.86 -8.86
N PRO A 112 -18.44 -1.49 -7.57
CA PRO A 112 -17.29 -1.52 -6.66
C PRO A 112 -16.73 -2.93 -6.49
N LEU A 113 -15.48 -3.01 -6.05
CA LEU A 113 -14.84 -4.27 -5.71
C LEU A 113 -15.67 -5.07 -4.68
N TRP A 114 -15.62 -6.39 -4.78
CA TRP A 114 -16.50 -7.28 -4.02
C TRP A 114 -16.36 -7.06 -2.50
N HIS A 115 -15.15 -6.81 -1.99
CA HIS A 115 -14.90 -6.56 -0.57
C HIS A 115 -15.49 -5.23 -0.11
N GLU A 116 -15.42 -4.17 -0.94
CA GLU A 116 -16.07 -2.89 -0.65
C GLU A 116 -17.60 -3.04 -0.61
N ARG A 117 -18.17 -3.90 -1.45
CA ARG A 117 -19.61 -4.21 -1.44
C ARG A 117 -20.03 -4.91 -0.14
N ILE A 118 -19.23 -5.86 0.35
CA ILE A 118 -19.47 -6.52 1.64
C ILE A 118 -19.38 -5.50 2.77
N LEU A 119 -18.32 -4.68 2.82
CA LEU A 119 -18.17 -3.65 3.83
C LEU A 119 -19.34 -2.66 3.85
N ALA A 120 -19.78 -2.22 2.66
CA ALA A 120 -20.95 -1.36 2.52
C ALA A 120 -22.26 -2.03 2.99
N ALA A 121 -22.42 -3.33 2.74
CA ALA A 121 -23.55 -4.09 3.24
C ALA A 121 -23.51 -4.20 4.78
N VAL A 122 -22.37 -4.58 5.35
CA VAL A 122 -22.17 -4.70 6.80
C VAL A 122 -22.44 -3.38 7.51
N ARG A 123 -21.97 -2.25 6.96
CA ARG A 123 -22.25 -0.90 7.48
C ARG A 123 -23.73 -0.54 7.58
N ARG A 124 -24.57 -1.15 6.75
CA ARG A 124 -26.02 -0.88 6.69
C ARG A 124 -26.83 -1.84 7.56
N LEU A 125 -26.23 -2.91 8.06
CA LEU A 125 -26.94 -3.86 8.90
C LEU A 125 -27.30 -3.24 10.24
N SER A 126 -28.50 -3.59 10.71
CA SER A 126 -29.02 -3.16 12.00
C SER A 126 -28.80 -4.29 13.00
N GLY A 127 -28.17 -3.99 14.14
CA GLY A 127 -27.94 -4.96 15.21
C GLY A 127 -26.48 -5.40 15.34
N PRO A 128 -26.13 -6.07 16.46
CA PRO A 128 -24.76 -6.38 16.80
C PRO A 128 -24.22 -7.67 16.14
N SER A 129 -25.08 -8.46 15.51
CA SER A 129 -24.72 -9.76 14.95
C SER A 129 -25.36 -10.00 13.58
N LEU A 130 -24.63 -10.70 12.72
CA LEU A 130 -25.07 -11.20 11.42
C LEU A 130 -24.75 -12.68 11.35
N ASP A 131 -25.79 -13.51 11.21
CA ASP A 131 -25.61 -14.93 10.88
C ASP A 131 -25.43 -15.05 9.36
N MET A 132 -24.27 -15.58 8.94
CA MET A 132 -23.93 -15.76 7.54
C MET A 132 -24.46 -17.10 6.98
N GLY A 133 -24.93 -18.02 7.84
CA GLY A 133 -25.38 -19.35 7.44
C GLY A 133 -24.28 -20.22 6.80
N ILE A 134 -23.00 -19.86 6.97
CA ILE A 134 -21.85 -20.59 6.43
C ILE A 134 -21.37 -21.57 7.50
N PRO A 135 -21.48 -22.90 7.31
CA PRO A 135 -21.30 -23.82 8.43
C PRO A 135 -19.84 -24.10 8.83
N PHE A 136 -18.84 -23.55 8.11
CA PHE A 136 -17.44 -23.97 8.24
C PHE A 136 -16.40 -22.85 7.97
N LEU A 137 -16.45 -21.76 8.74
CA LEU A 137 -15.26 -20.93 9.00
C LEU A 137 -14.88 -21.08 10.48
#